data_AF-A0A9Y1Z5V2-F1
#
_entry.id   AF-A0A9Y1Z5V2-F1
#
_cell.length_a   1.000
_cell.length_b   1.000
_cell.length_c   1.000
_cell.angle_alpha   90.00
_cell.angle_beta   90.00
_cell.angle_gamma   90.00
#
_symmetry.space_group_name_H-M   'P 1'
#
loop_
_entity.id
_entity.type
_entity.pdbx_description
1 polymer ?
#
loop_
_entity_poly.entity_id
_entity_poly.type
_entity_poly.pdbx_seq_one_letter_code
_entity_poly.pdbx_strand_id
1 'polypeptide(L)'
;MAPERGDPDEGEDPYERKDPYLDYRFTVEVDSLVFAGFTEVTGIEREVETEEVEEGGVNGFTHHLPTGYTNSNLTLSRGLTDATELWDWLQLSGDEPVDRRNCRILLQDTMGAETWGWEVHDAYPVRWEGPDLEADGGAVAMETLELNHRGITRIDGRP
;
A
#
# COMPACT_ATOMS: atom_id res chain seq x y z
N MET A 1 34.08 -14.07 -48.98
CA MET A 1 33.11 -14.12 -47.86
C MET A 1 33.61 -13.15 -46.81
N ALA A 2 32.98 -11.98 -46.70
CA ALA A 2 33.24 -11.06 -45.60
C ALA A 2 32.40 -11.52 -44.39
N PRO A 3 32.93 -11.47 -43.16
CA PRO A 3 32.14 -11.79 -41.98
C PRO A 3 31.15 -10.65 -41.71
N GLU A 4 29.88 -11.01 -41.48
CA GLU A 4 28.85 -10.07 -41.04
C GLU A 4 29.23 -9.56 -39.65
N ARG A 5 29.38 -8.24 -39.56
CA ARG A 5 29.68 -7.52 -38.33
C ARG A 5 28.38 -7.51 -37.52
N GLY A 6 28.33 -8.32 -36.47
CA GLY A 6 27.20 -8.34 -35.54
C GLY A 6 26.90 -6.93 -35.03
N ASP A 7 25.62 -6.55 -35.11
CA ASP A 7 25.09 -5.29 -34.64
C ASP A 7 25.24 -5.22 -33.10
N PRO A 8 25.90 -4.20 -32.53
CA PRO A 8 26.12 -4.09 -31.10
C PRO A 8 24.97 -3.41 -30.32
N ASP A 9 23.80 -3.17 -30.94
CA ASP A 9 22.74 -2.33 -30.36
C ASP A 9 21.46 -3.11 -29.96
N GLU A 10 21.59 -4.27 -29.29
CA GLU A 10 20.50 -4.85 -28.50
C GLU A 10 20.44 -4.19 -27.10
N GLY A 11 20.42 -2.86 -27.06
CA GLY A 11 20.06 -2.10 -25.87
C GLY A 11 18.54 -2.00 -25.76
N GLU A 12 17.98 -2.16 -24.56
CA GLU A 12 16.56 -1.92 -24.28
C GLU A 12 16.13 -0.58 -24.89
N ASP A 13 15.06 -0.58 -25.71
CA ASP A 13 14.56 0.60 -26.39
C ASP A 13 14.16 1.66 -25.34
N PRO A 14 14.84 2.83 -25.27
CA PRO A 14 14.54 3.86 -24.28
C PRO A 14 13.15 4.48 -24.45
N TYR A 15 12.44 4.12 -25.52
CA TYR A 15 11.08 4.57 -25.82
C TYR A 15 10.01 3.49 -25.61
N GLU A 16 10.33 2.37 -24.94
CA GLU A 16 9.32 1.40 -24.53
C GLU A 16 8.26 2.09 -23.66
N ARG A 17 7.02 2.12 -24.19
CA ARG A 17 5.90 2.77 -23.53
C ARG A 17 5.49 1.95 -22.29
N LYS A 18 5.80 2.45 -21.10
CA LYS A 18 5.29 1.92 -19.83
C LYS A 18 3.88 2.43 -19.59
N ASP A 19 2.87 1.60 -19.87
CA ASP A 19 1.48 1.92 -19.58
C ASP A 19 1.22 1.91 -18.05
N PRO A 20 0.43 2.86 -17.54
CA PRO A 20 0.11 2.91 -16.11
C PRO A 20 -0.77 1.71 -15.70
N TYR A 21 -0.57 1.22 -14.47
CA TYR A 21 -1.44 0.22 -13.87
C TYR A 21 -2.81 0.81 -13.53
N LEU A 22 -3.83 -0.04 -13.53
CA LEU A 22 -5.19 0.32 -13.14
C LEU A 22 -5.38 0.11 -11.63
N ASP A 23 -6.12 1.01 -11.00
CA ASP A 23 -6.32 1.08 -9.54
C ASP A 23 -7.42 0.15 -9.00
N TYR A 24 -8.25 -0.42 -9.87
CA TYR A 24 -9.41 -1.25 -9.48
C TYR A 24 -9.10 -2.75 -9.42
N ARG A 25 -7.87 -3.19 -9.73
CA ARG A 25 -7.46 -4.60 -9.63
C ARG A 25 -6.29 -4.74 -8.69
N PHE A 26 -6.60 -5.15 -7.48
CA PHE A 26 -5.62 -5.38 -6.45
C PHE A 26 -6.05 -6.51 -5.53
N THR A 27 -5.07 -7.06 -4.83
CA THR A 27 -5.27 -8.02 -3.75
C THR A 27 -4.57 -7.53 -2.50
N VAL A 28 -5.12 -7.90 -1.34
CA VAL A 28 -4.52 -7.61 -0.05
C VAL A 28 -4.21 -8.93 0.63
N GLU A 29 -2.99 -9.08 1.09
CA GLU A 29 -2.56 -10.24 1.87
C GLU A 29 -2.20 -9.79 3.27
N VAL A 30 -2.57 -10.57 4.28
CA VAL A 30 -2.15 -10.36 5.67
C VAL A 30 -1.58 -11.67 6.19
N ASP A 31 -0.31 -11.67 6.57
CA ASP A 31 0.43 -12.86 7.02
C ASP A 31 0.31 -14.07 6.08
N SER A 32 0.42 -13.84 4.77
CA SER A 32 0.27 -14.85 3.70
C SER A 32 -1.14 -15.42 3.51
N LEU A 33 -2.12 -14.98 4.30
CA LEU A 33 -3.52 -15.23 4.01
C LEU A 33 -4.00 -14.19 3.01
N VAL A 34 -4.37 -14.64 1.81
CA VAL A 34 -4.93 -13.77 0.77
C VAL A 34 -6.35 -13.42 1.16
N PHE A 35 -6.56 -12.15 1.47
CA PHE A 35 -7.89 -11.58 1.68
C PHE A 35 -8.37 -10.99 0.35
N ALA A 36 -9.09 -11.80 -0.42
CA ALA A 36 -9.80 -11.30 -1.59
C ALA A 36 -11.03 -10.49 -1.15
N GLY A 37 -11.40 -9.48 -1.95
CA GLY A 37 -12.68 -8.77 -1.79
C GLY A 37 -12.65 -7.44 -1.04
N PHE A 38 -11.47 -6.83 -0.85
CA PHE A 38 -11.41 -5.42 -0.50
C PHE A 38 -11.88 -4.54 -1.66
N THR A 39 -12.70 -3.55 -1.33
CA THR A 39 -13.25 -2.57 -2.27
C THR A 39 -12.37 -1.33 -2.33
N GLU A 40 -11.68 -0.98 -1.24
CA GLU A 40 -10.84 0.21 -1.17
C GLU A 40 -9.64 0.00 -0.24
N VAL A 41 -8.51 0.58 -0.62
CA VAL A 41 -7.30 0.69 0.19
C VAL A 41 -6.82 2.14 0.14
N THR A 42 -6.70 2.79 1.29
CA THR A 42 -6.19 4.17 1.40
C THR A 42 -5.10 4.26 2.48
N GLY A 43 -4.40 5.39 2.54
CA GLY A 43 -3.30 5.59 3.48
C GLY A 43 -1.97 4.94 3.05
N ILE A 44 -1.82 4.59 1.77
CA ILE A 44 -0.52 4.23 1.18
C ILE A 44 0.28 5.52 0.98
N GLU A 45 0.77 6.08 2.07
CA GLU A 45 1.49 7.35 2.08
C GLU A 45 2.67 7.33 3.04
N ARG A 46 3.69 8.12 2.69
CA ARG A 46 4.87 8.36 3.52
C ARG A 46 5.30 9.79 3.31
N GLU A 47 5.34 10.55 4.39
CA GLU A 47 5.73 11.96 4.36
C GLU A 47 7.13 12.11 4.97
N VAL A 48 7.95 12.97 4.35
CA VAL A 48 9.25 13.36 4.91
C VAL A 48 9.07 14.67 5.63
N GLU A 49 9.26 14.66 6.94
CA GLU A 49 9.20 15.86 7.77
C GLU A 49 10.43 16.72 7.53
N THR A 50 10.24 18.04 7.41
CA THR A 50 11.33 19.00 7.21
C THR A 50 11.27 20.15 8.19
N GLU A 51 12.43 20.64 8.60
CA GLU A 51 12.59 21.86 9.40
C GLU A 51 13.16 22.98 8.52
N GLU A 52 12.60 24.18 8.66
CA GLU A 52 13.07 25.37 7.96
C GLU A 52 14.20 26.05 8.72
N VAL A 53 15.32 26.30 8.03
CA VAL A 53 16.47 27.01 8.59
C VAL A 53 16.80 28.22 7.72
N GLU A 54 16.68 29.41 8.31
CA GLU A 54 17.08 30.67 7.69
C GLU A 54 18.57 30.95 7.99
N GLU A 55 19.36 31.14 6.94
CA GLU A 55 20.78 31.48 7.06
C GLU A 55 20.99 32.99 6.94
N GLY A 56 21.61 33.59 7.95
CA GLY A 56 21.93 35.01 7.94
C GLY A 56 22.83 35.40 6.77
N GLY A 57 22.43 36.45 6.02
CA GLY A 57 23.16 36.90 4.83
C GLY A 57 22.70 36.27 3.52
N VAL A 58 21.80 35.27 3.58
CA VAL A 58 21.14 34.67 2.42
C VAL A 58 19.65 35.00 2.46
N ASN A 59 19.20 35.95 1.64
CA ASN A 59 17.79 36.35 1.56
C ASN A 59 17.06 35.74 0.34
N GLY A 60 17.74 34.85 -0.40
CA GLY A 60 17.25 34.32 -1.67
C GLY A 60 16.50 32.99 -1.57
N PHE A 61 16.68 32.24 -0.48
CA PHE A 61 16.01 30.96 -0.23
C PHE A 61 16.13 30.57 1.26
N THR A 62 15.28 29.64 1.69
CA THR A 62 15.31 29.00 3.01
C THR A 62 15.78 27.56 2.87
N HIS A 63 16.56 27.05 3.82
CA HIS A 63 16.98 25.65 3.82
C HIS A 63 15.87 24.78 4.42
N HIS A 64 15.55 23.65 3.77
CA HIS A 64 14.63 22.64 4.31
C HIS A 64 15.42 21.38 4.66
N LEU A 65 15.55 21.08 5.96
CA LEU A 65 16.34 19.96 6.45
C LEU A 65 15.43 18.78 6.81
N PRO A 66 15.61 17.58 6.23
CA PRO A 66 14.83 16.40 6.61
C PRO A 66 15.10 15.98 8.06
N THR A 67 14.04 15.80 8.84
CA THR A 67 14.11 15.41 10.27
C THR A 67 13.67 13.98 10.53
N GLY A 68 12.74 13.47 9.72
CA GLY A 68 12.13 12.16 9.92
C GLY A 68 11.18 11.79 8.81
N TYR A 69 10.41 10.72 9.05
CA TYR A 69 9.29 10.36 8.21
C TYR A 69 8.12 9.92 9.08
N THR A 70 6.93 10.33 8.66
CA THR A 70 5.66 9.87 9.22
C THR A 70 5.00 8.93 8.22
N ASN A 71 4.21 8.01 8.75
CA ASN A 71 3.33 7.18 7.94
C ASN A 71 1.91 7.37 8.47
N SER A 72 0.95 7.51 7.57
CA SER A 72 -0.46 7.52 7.95
C SER A 72 -0.96 6.09 8.13
N ASN A 73 -2.09 5.96 8.81
CA ASN A 73 -2.70 4.64 8.99
C ASN A 73 -3.24 4.12 7.66
N LEU A 74 -3.02 2.83 7.42
CA LEU A 74 -3.59 2.14 6.26
C LEU A 74 -5.05 1.80 6.55
N THR A 75 -5.96 2.22 5.67
CA THR A 75 -7.38 1.92 5.81
C THR A 75 -7.84 0.95 4.73
N LEU A 76 -8.50 -0.11 5.15
CA LEU A 76 -8.97 -1.21 4.31
C LEU A 76 -10.48 -1.33 4.42
N SER A 77 -11.19 -1.19 3.30
CA SER A 77 -12.67 -1.27 3.28
C SER A 77 -13.11 -2.46 2.43
N ARG A 78 -14.03 -3.29 2.95
CA ARG A 78 -14.59 -4.45 2.23
C ARG A 78 -16.05 -4.68 2.56
N GLY A 79 -16.71 -5.49 1.73
CA GLY A 79 -18.03 -6.01 2.08
C GLY A 79 -17.94 -6.97 3.27
N LEU A 80 -18.86 -6.85 4.23
CA LEU A 80 -18.97 -7.75 5.36
C LEU A 80 -19.36 -9.15 4.86
N THR A 81 -18.66 -10.17 5.34
CA THR A 81 -18.89 -11.59 5.01
C THR A 81 -18.86 -12.44 6.28
N ASP A 82 -19.04 -13.75 6.16
CA ASP A 82 -18.90 -14.69 7.30
C ASP A 82 -17.43 -14.84 7.78
N ALA A 83 -16.48 -14.17 7.13
CA ALA A 83 -15.05 -14.22 7.43
C ALA A 83 -14.71 -13.33 8.63
N THR A 84 -14.37 -13.94 9.77
CA THR A 84 -14.15 -13.25 11.07
C THR A 84 -12.71 -12.81 11.32
N GLU A 85 -11.77 -13.13 10.44
CA GLU A 85 -10.34 -13.05 10.74
C GLU A 85 -9.86 -11.61 11.02
N LEU A 86 -10.45 -10.61 10.37
CA LEU A 86 -10.14 -9.20 10.62
C LEU A 86 -10.61 -8.75 12.01
N TRP A 87 -11.82 -9.19 12.39
CA TRP A 87 -12.38 -8.92 13.72
C TRP A 87 -11.57 -9.63 14.81
N ASP A 88 -11.23 -10.90 14.58
CA ASP A 88 -10.43 -11.69 15.52
C ASP A 88 -9.02 -11.08 15.69
N TRP A 89 -8.41 -10.58 14.62
CA TRP A 89 -7.12 -9.89 14.69
C TRP A 89 -7.19 -8.59 15.49
N LEU A 90 -8.28 -7.80 15.35
CA LEU A 90 -8.49 -6.61 16.16
C LEU A 90 -8.60 -6.96 17.65
N GLN A 91 -9.36 -8.01 18.01
CA GLN A 91 -9.51 -8.42 19.40
C GLN A 91 -8.16 -8.76 20.03
N LEU A 92 -7.31 -9.50 19.31
CA LEU A 92 -5.95 -9.84 19.76
C LEU A 92 -5.03 -8.62 19.89
N SER A 93 -5.29 -7.55 19.14
CA SER A 93 -4.49 -6.32 19.18
C SER A 93 -4.79 -5.43 20.39
N GLY A 94 -5.94 -5.66 21.06
CA GLY A 94 -6.29 -5.01 22.33
C GLY A 94 -5.60 -5.61 23.56
N ASP A 95 -5.02 -6.80 23.42
CA ASP A 95 -4.32 -7.54 24.48
C ASP A 95 -2.79 -7.42 24.33
N GLU A 96 -2.05 -7.59 25.45
CA GLU A 96 -0.58 -7.63 25.43
C GLU A 96 -0.06 -9.07 25.30
N PRO A 97 0.88 -9.36 24.37
CA PRO A 97 1.48 -8.46 23.38
C PRO A 97 0.59 -8.23 22.15
N VAL A 98 0.66 -7.02 21.58
CA VAL A 98 -0.04 -6.67 20.33
C VAL A 98 0.40 -7.59 19.18
N ASP A 99 -0.57 -8.25 18.55
CA ASP A 99 -0.35 -9.11 17.38
C ASP A 99 -0.09 -8.27 16.11
N ARG A 100 1.18 -8.22 15.70
CA ARG A 100 1.66 -7.47 14.55
C ARG A 100 1.89 -8.40 13.36
N ARG A 101 1.44 -7.98 12.18
CA ARG A 101 1.53 -8.78 10.94
C ARG A 101 2.02 -7.92 9.79
N ASN A 102 2.67 -8.55 8.82
CA ASN A 102 3.00 -7.90 7.55
C ASN A 102 1.82 -8.01 6.59
N CYS A 103 1.55 -6.92 5.88
CA CYS A 103 0.51 -6.87 4.86
C CYS A 103 1.12 -6.57 3.49
N ARG A 104 0.50 -7.08 2.42
CA ARG A 104 0.89 -6.77 1.05
C ARG A 104 -0.31 -6.26 0.27
N ILE A 105 -0.08 -5.23 -0.53
CA ILE A 105 -1.07 -4.66 -1.44
C ILE A 105 -0.51 -4.82 -2.84
N LEU A 106 -1.14 -5.67 -3.64
CA LEU A 106 -0.59 -6.14 -4.91
C LEU A 106 -1.54 -5.75 -6.04
N LEU A 107 -1.07 -4.88 -6.93
CA LEU A 107 -1.75 -4.56 -8.19
C LEU A 107 -1.68 -5.76 -9.14
N GLN A 108 -2.74 -5.93 -9.90
CA GLN A 108 -2.86 -7.01 -10.88
C GLN A 108 -3.04 -6.47 -12.30
N ASP A 109 -2.52 -7.21 -13.27
CA ASP A 109 -2.69 -6.91 -14.68
C ASP A 109 -4.08 -7.30 -15.24
N THR A 110 -4.22 -7.21 -16.56
CA THR A 110 -5.46 -7.59 -17.24
C THR A 110 -5.78 -9.09 -17.15
N MET A 111 -4.77 -9.92 -16.87
CA MET A 111 -4.84 -11.37 -16.74
C MET A 111 -4.94 -11.85 -15.27
N GLY A 112 -4.83 -10.94 -14.30
CA GLY A 112 -4.85 -11.22 -12.87
C GLY A 112 -3.48 -11.57 -12.27
N ALA A 113 -2.40 -11.42 -13.03
CA ALA A 113 -1.04 -11.62 -12.51
C ALA A 113 -0.61 -10.39 -11.70
N GLU A 114 0.06 -10.64 -10.58
CA GLU A 114 0.58 -9.56 -9.73
C GLU A 114 1.79 -8.89 -10.37
N THR A 115 1.75 -7.57 -10.49
CA THR A 115 2.79 -6.81 -11.20
C THR A 115 3.54 -5.86 -10.30
N TRP A 116 2.83 -5.09 -9.49
CA TRP A 116 3.41 -4.06 -8.63
C TRP A 116 2.77 -4.12 -7.26
N GLY A 117 3.45 -3.63 -6.22
CA GLY A 117 2.83 -3.61 -4.91
C GLY A 117 3.69 -3.03 -3.82
N TRP A 118 3.07 -2.98 -2.65
CA TRP A 118 3.64 -2.45 -1.43
C TRP A 118 3.59 -3.52 -0.34
N GLU A 119 4.65 -3.57 0.47
CA GLU A 119 4.70 -4.33 1.71
C GLU A 119 4.63 -3.35 2.88
N VAL A 120 3.69 -3.61 3.78
CA VAL A 120 3.41 -2.83 4.99
C VAL A 120 3.92 -3.64 6.18
N HIS A 121 4.84 -3.05 6.95
CA HIS A 121 5.60 -3.76 7.97
C HIS A 121 5.02 -3.57 9.38
N ASP A 122 4.95 -4.66 10.13
CA ASP A 122 4.54 -4.68 11.54
C ASP A 122 3.20 -3.97 11.80
N ALA A 123 2.24 -4.17 10.89
CA ALA A 123 0.92 -3.58 10.96
C ALA A 123 0.08 -4.22 12.07
N TYR A 124 -0.81 -3.45 12.69
CA TYR A 124 -1.79 -3.94 13.66
C TYR A 124 -3.05 -3.07 13.64
N PRO A 125 -4.25 -3.67 13.80
CA PRO A 125 -5.51 -2.95 13.89
C PRO A 125 -5.53 -1.93 15.03
N VAL A 126 -6.00 -0.73 14.71
CA VAL A 126 -6.24 0.35 15.68
C VAL A 126 -7.69 0.77 15.74
N ARG A 127 -8.48 0.47 14.70
CA ARG A 127 -9.92 0.76 14.65
C ARG A 127 -10.61 -0.19 13.67
N TRP A 128 -11.84 -0.59 14.01
CA TRP A 128 -12.76 -1.24 13.10
C TRP A 128 -14.10 -0.53 13.15
N GLU A 129 -14.71 -0.35 11.98
CA GLU A 129 -16.03 0.23 11.82
C GLU A 129 -16.91 -0.76 11.06
N GLY A 130 -18.04 -1.11 11.67
CA GLY A 130 -19.03 -1.97 11.07
C GLY A 130 -19.97 -1.22 10.12
N PRO A 131 -20.90 -1.94 9.47
CA PRO A 131 -21.85 -1.36 8.54
C PRO A 131 -22.89 -0.48 9.24
N ASP A 132 -23.30 0.59 8.57
CA ASP A 132 -24.54 1.29 8.88
C ASP A 132 -25.74 0.41 8.50
N LEU A 133 -26.59 0.10 9.48
CA LEU A 133 -27.73 -0.81 9.30
C LEU A 133 -29.03 -0.01 9.17
N GLU A 134 -29.61 -0.03 7.97
CA GLU A 134 -30.92 0.57 7.68
C GLU A 134 -31.91 -0.50 7.24
N ALA A 135 -33.02 -0.66 7.97
CA ALA A 135 -33.99 -1.74 7.73
C ALA A 135 -34.71 -1.62 6.37
N ASP A 136 -34.85 -0.41 5.84
CA ASP A 136 -35.47 -0.13 4.54
C ASP A 136 -34.43 0.02 3.41
N GLY A 137 -33.14 -0.16 3.71
CA GLY A 137 -32.02 -0.03 2.77
C GLY A 137 -31.70 -1.33 2.01
N GLY A 138 -30.97 -1.22 0.89
CA GLY A 138 -30.54 -2.34 0.05
C GLY A 138 -29.04 -2.32 -0.32
N ALA A 139 -28.26 -1.52 0.38
CA ALA A 139 -26.81 -1.40 0.14
C ALA A 139 -26.05 -2.62 0.70
N VAL A 140 -24.85 -2.88 0.18
CA VAL A 140 -23.94 -3.88 0.73
C VAL A 140 -23.45 -3.37 2.09
N ALA A 141 -23.52 -4.22 3.11
CA ALA A 141 -22.92 -3.95 4.40
C ALA A 141 -21.40 -3.88 4.24
N MET A 142 -20.80 -2.72 4.52
CA MET A 142 -19.36 -2.50 4.43
C MET A 142 -18.75 -2.50 5.82
N GLU A 143 -17.53 -3.03 5.94
CA GLU A 143 -16.69 -2.86 7.11
C GLU A 143 -15.38 -2.19 6.73
N THR A 144 -14.83 -1.42 7.67
CA THR A 144 -13.57 -0.68 7.50
C THR A 144 -12.63 -1.03 8.64
N LEU A 145 -11.38 -1.35 8.29
CA LEU A 145 -10.31 -1.66 9.23
C LEU A 145 -9.17 -0.66 9.05
N GLU A 146 -8.79 0.01 10.12
CA GLU A 146 -7.65 0.93 10.15
C GLU A 146 -6.46 0.25 10.83
N LEU A 147 -5.31 0.27 10.17
CA LEU A 147 -4.06 -0.34 10.63
C LEU A 147 -3.00 0.74 10.86
N ASN A 148 -2.38 0.73 12.04
CA ASN A 148 -1.12 1.42 12.24
C ASN A 148 0.04 0.49 11.87
N HIS A 149 1.13 1.03 11.33
CA HIS A 149 2.27 0.24 10.89
C HIS A 149 3.60 1.02 11.04
N ARG A 150 4.72 0.30 10.93
CA ARG A 150 6.06 0.91 11.08
C ARG A 150 6.60 1.51 9.79
N GLY A 151 6.08 1.09 8.65
CA GLY A 151 6.45 1.67 7.37
C GLY A 151 5.95 0.87 6.19
N ILE A 152 6.06 1.49 5.01
CA ILE A 152 5.69 0.92 3.72
C ILE A 152 6.92 0.91 2.82
N THR A 153 7.15 -0.21 2.15
CA THR A 153 8.18 -0.34 1.11
C THR A 153 7.57 -0.86 -0.17
N ARG A 154 8.15 -0.51 -1.31
CA ARG A 154 7.82 -1.18 -2.57
C ARG A 154 8.33 -2.62 -2.51
N ILE A 155 7.56 -3.55 -3.07
CA ILE A 155 8.03 -4.93 -3.27
C ILE A 155 9.00 -4.95 -4.47
N ASP A 156 10.25 -5.32 -4.22
CA ASP A 156 11.28 -5.41 -5.26
C ASP A 156 11.19 -6.70 -6.09
N GLY A 157 11.74 -6.67 -7.30
CA GLY A 157 11.87 -7.86 -8.16
C GLY A 157 10.62 -8.21 -8.97
N ARG A 158 9.67 -7.27 -9.09
CA ARG A 158 8.54 -7.35 -10.01
C ARG A 158 8.69 -6.26 -11.09
N PRO A 159 8.23 -6.48 -12.34
CA PRO A 159 8.56 -5.64 -13.50
C PRO A 159 8.25 -4.14 -13.33
#